data_AF-A0A7Y3SW61-F1
#
_entry.id   AF-A0A7Y3SW61-F1
#
_cell.length_a   1.000
_cell.length_b   1.000
_cell.length_c   1.000
_cell.angle_alpha   90.00
_cell.angle_beta   90.00
_cell.angle_gamma   90.00
#
_symmetry.space_group_name_H-M   'P 1'
#
loop_
_entity.id
_entity.type
_entity.pdbx_description
1 polymer ?
#
loop_
_entity_poly.entity_id
_entity_poly.type
_entity_poly.pdbx_seq_one_letter_code
_entity_poly.pdbx_strand_id
1 'polypeptide(L)'
;MDNNVESVLLYDEEGKEIEFDVLTKLDIKDKEYVIVAPTGEEDIDAIALRIEKDEDGNDILVTIEDDEEFEMISEAYDAISSDDI
;
A
#
# COMPACT_ATOMS: atom_id res chain seq x y z
N MET A 1 20.79 -8.74 5.77
CA MET A 1 19.50 -8.75 5.06
C MET A 1 18.90 -7.38 5.26
N ASP A 2 19.36 -6.45 4.44
CA ASP A 2 18.80 -5.12 4.31
C ASP A 2 17.45 -5.30 3.63
N ASN A 3 16.38 -5.46 4.43
CA ASN A 3 15.03 -5.40 3.89
C ASN A 3 14.70 -3.92 3.66
N ASN A 4 15.35 -3.33 2.64
CA ASN A 4 14.78 -2.18 1.97
C ASN A 4 13.50 -2.69 1.32
N VAL A 5 12.36 -2.47 1.97
CA VAL A 5 11.05 -2.87 1.44
C VAL A 5 10.69 -1.86 0.35
N GLU A 6 11.42 -1.95 -0.77
CA GLU A 6 11.14 -1.24 -2.02
C GLU A 6 10.08 -2.00 -2.83
N SER A 7 9.95 -3.32 -2.62
CA SER A 7 8.90 -4.14 -3.21
C SER A 7 8.40 -5.22 -2.23
N VAL A 8 7.13 -5.60 -2.38
CA VAL A 8 6.44 -6.64 -1.62
C VAL A 8 5.85 -7.68 -2.56
N LEU A 9 5.99 -8.96 -2.19
CA LEU A 9 5.37 -10.08 -2.89
C LEU A 9 4.07 -10.42 -2.18
N LEU A 10 2.96 -10.30 -2.90
CA LEU A 10 1.63 -10.62 -2.40
C LEU A 10 1.09 -11.83 -3.14
N TYR A 11 0.30 -12.62 -2.43
CA TYR A 11 -0.42 -13.75 -3.00
C TYR A 11 -1.86 -13.33 -3.20
N ASP A 12 -2.33 -13.41 -4.44
CA ASP A 12 -3.74 -13.21 -4.75
C ASP A 12 -4.59 -14.41 -4.27
N GLU A 13 -5.91 -14.34 -4.39
CA GLU A 13 -6.86 -15.39 -3.95
C GLU A 13 -6.60 -16.75 -4.63
N GLU A 14 -5.95 -16.75 -5.79
CA GLU A 14 -5.53 -17.96 -6.51
C GLU A 14 -4.18 -18.54 -6.03
N GLY A 15 -3.53 -17.89 -5.05
CA GLY A 15 -2.18 -18.24 -4.60
C GLY A 15 -1.09 -17.86 -5.62
N LYS A 16 -1.41 -16.97 -6.56
CA LYS A 16 -0.45 -16.45 -7.53
C LYS A 16 0.40 -15.36 -6.90
N GLU A 17 1.71 -15.49 -7.01
CA GLU A 17 2.67 -14.47 -6.62
C GLU A 17 2.56 -13.27 -7.56
N ILE A 18 2.20 -12.11 -7.02
CA ILE A 18 2.20 -10.83 -7.71
C ILE A 18 3.19 -9.94 -6.96
N GLU A 19 4.13 -9.37 -7.72
CA GLU A 19 5.14 -8.47 -7.19
C GLU A 19 4.64 -7.02 -7.29
N PHE A 20 4.74 -6.30 -6.19
CA PHE A 20 4.28 -4.94 -6.07
C PHE A 20 5.42 -4.06 -5.59
N ASP A 21 5.64 -2.93 -6.25
CA ASP A 21 6.60 -1.92 -5.84
C ASP A 21 5.95 -1.00 -4.81
N VAL A 22 6.60 -0.83 -3.66
CA VAL A 22 6.15 0.07 -2.60
C VAL A 22 6.61 1.48 -2.93
N LEU A 23 5.66 2.31 -3.38
CA LEU A 23 5.94 3.70 -3.71
C LEU A 23 6.12 4.53 -2.43
N THR A 24 5.23 4.36 -1.46
CA THR A 24 5.30 5.06 -0.17
C THR A 24 4.49 4.37 0.92
N LYS A 25 4.73 4.76 2.17
CA LYS A 25 3.97 4.33 3.35
C LYS A 25 3.43 5.56 4.07
N LEU A 26 2.17 5.48 4.49
CA LEU A 26 1.49 6.52 5.24
C LEU A 26 1.09 5.94 6.60
N ASP A 27 1.31 6.71 7.66
CA ASP A 27 0.86 6.38 9.00
C ASP A 27 -0.21 7.39 9.40
N ILE A 28 -1.46 6.93 9.54
CA ILE A 28 -2.61 7.80 9.81
C ILE A 28 -3.43 7.18 10.94
N LYS A 29 -3.57 7.90 12.07
CA LYS A 29 -4.42 7.51 13.20
C LYS A 29 -4.15 6.07 13.72
N ASP A 30 -2.88 5.69 13.88
CA ASP A 30 -2.47 4.35 14.35
C ASP A 30 -2.76 3.21 13.35
N LYS A 31 -3.09 3.57 12.10
CA LYS A 31 -3.24 2.63 10.98
C LYS A 31 -2.12 2.88 9.97
N GLU A 32 -1.52 1.80 9.50
CA GLU A 32 -0.49 1.85 8.46
C GLU A 32 -1.12 1.60 7.09
N TYR A 33 -0.77 2.46 6.14
CA TYR A 33 -1.19 2.38 4.75
C TYR A 33 0.04 2.34 3.85
N VAL A 34 -0.08 1.66 2.73
CA VAL A 34 0.98 1.52 1.75
C VAL A 34 0.41 1.76 0.37
N ILE A 35 1.12 2.57 -0.41
CA ILE A 35 0.81 2.77 -1.82
C ILE A 35 1.73 1.84 -2.61
N VAL A 36 1.12 0.95 -3.38
CA VAL A 36 1.83 -0.05 -4.17
C VAL A 36 1.45 0.03 -5.64
N ALA A 37 2.39 -0.30 -6.53
CA ALA A 37 2.13 -0.44 -7.96
C ALA A 37 2.57 -1.83 -8.44
N PRO A 38 1.76 -2.55 -9.24
CA PRO A 38 2.15 -3.86 -9.76
C PRO A 38 3.39 -3.75 -10.66
N THR A 39 4.38 -4.60 -10.40
CA THR A 39 5.63 -4.63 -11.17
C THR A 39 5.38 -5.23 -12.54
N GLY A 40 5.54 -4.43 -13.59
CA GLY A 40 5.44 -4.87 -14.98
C GLY A 40 4.15 -4.49 -15.70
N GLU A 41 3.24 -3.77 -15.05
CA GLU A 41 2.05 -3.20 -15.70
C GLU A 41 2.12 -1.67 -15.64
N GLU A 42 2.72 -1.06 -16.68
CA GLU A 42 2.92 0.40 -16.76
C GLU A 42 1.60 1.20 -16.85
N ASP A 43 0.47 0.53 -17.13
CA ASP A 43 -0.85 1.14 -17.30
C ASP A 43 -1.73 1.04 -16.03
N ILE A 44 -1.21 0.48 -14.94
CA ILE A 44 -1.98 0.35 -13.69
C ILE A 44 -1.55 1.46 -12.73
N ASP A 45 -2.51 2.32 -12.40
CA ASP A 45 -2.35 3.34 -11.36
C ASP A 45 -2.01 2.69 -10.01
N ALA A 46 -1.22 3.43 -9.22
CA ALA A 46 -0.87 2.99 -7.88
C ALA A 46 -2.12 2.77 -7.01
N ILE A 47 -2.09 1.71 -6.20
CA ILE A 47 -3.18 1.28 -5.35
C ILE A 47 -2.82 1.53 -3.90
N ALA A 48 -3.69 2.22 -3.18
CA ALA A 48 -3.56 2.39 -1.74
C ALA A 48 -4.18 1.18 -1.01
N LEU A 49 -3.37 0.53 -0.17
CA LEU A 49 -3.76 -0.61 0.64
C LEU A 49 -3.48 -0.32 2.12
N ARG A 50 -4.35 -0.80 3.02
CA ARG A 50 -4.17 -0.73 4.47
C ARG A 50 -3.52 -2.00 4.98
N ILE A 51 -2.54 -1.88 5.86
CA ILE A 51 -1.95 -3.00 6.57
C ILE A 51 -2.86 -3.36 7.76
N GLU A 52 -3.33 -4.60 7.81
CA GLU A 52 -4.03 -5.19 8.93
C GLU A 52 -3.37 -6.47 9.39
N LYS A 53 -3.74 -6.93 10.59
CA LYS A 53 -3.41 -8.26 11.05
C LYS A 53 -4.63 -9.17 10.95
N ASP A 54 -4.47 -10.29 10.27
CA ASP A 54 -5.47 -11.34 10.25
C ASP A 54 -5.51 -12.11 11.59
N GLU A 55 -6.46 -13.02 11.76
CA GLU A 55 -6.66 -13.82 12.97
C GLU A 55 -5.41 -14.65 13.36
N ASP A 56 -4.57 -14.98 12.38
CA ASP A 56 -3.33 -15.73 12.57
C ASP A 56 -2.12 -14.82 12.92
N GLY A 57 -2.33 -13.50 12.97
CA GLY A 57 -1.31 -12.49 13.29
C GLY A 57 -0.40 -12.10 12.12
N ASN A 58 -0.71 -12.59 10.92
CA ASN A 58 -0.03 -12.25 9.68
C ASN A 58 -0.48 -10.88 9.18
N ASP A 59 0.47 -10.09 8.68
CA ASP A 59 0.18 -8.80 8.06
C ASP A 59 -0.46 -9.03 6.68
N ILE A 60 -1.68 -8.56 6.52
CA ILE A 60 -2.46 -8.59 5.29
C ILE A 60 -2.65 -7.17 4.77
N LEU A 61 -2.75 -7.03 3.45
CA LEU A 61 -3.06 -5.77 2.79
C LEU A 61 -4.51 -5.78 2.36
N VAL A 62 -5.26 -4.78 2.80
CA VAL A 62 -6.71 -4.67 2.56
C VAL A 62 -6.98 -3.43 1.72
N THR A 63 -7.77 -3.58 0.67
CA THR A 63 -8.20 -2.45 -0.15
C THR A 63 -9.08 -1.51 0.66
N ILE A 64 -8.91 -0.20 0.44
CA ILE A 64 -9.77 0.81 1.05
C ILE A 64 -11.10 0.85 0.30
N GLU A 65 -12.18 0.42 0.95
CA GLU A 65 -13.54 0.54 0.42
C GLU A 65 -14.26 1.82 0.88
N ASP A 66 -13.71 2.48 1.91
CA ASP A 66 -14.33 3.63 2.56
C ASP A 66 -13.81 4.94 1.95
N ASP A 67 -14.69 5.72 1.30
CA ASP A 67 -14.33 6.99 0.65
C ASP A 67 -13.64 7.97 1.62
N GLU A 68 -14.05 8.02 2.90
CA GLU A 68 -13.42 8.90 3.90
C GLU A 68 -11.97 8.47 4.20
N GLU A 69 -11.68 7.15 4.25
CA GLU A 69 -10.30 6.67 4.39
C GLU A 69 -9.48 6.95 3.13
N PHE A 70 -10.07 6.77 1.95
CA PHE A 70 -9.36 7.04 0.69
C PHE A 70 -8.99 8.51 0.55
N GLU A 71 -9.90 9.42 0.89
CA GLU A 71 -9.65 10.87 0.89
C GLU A 71 -8.51 11.23 1.85
N MET A 72 -8.49 10.67 3.06
CA MET A 72 -7.39 10.89 4.02
C MET A 72 -6.04 10.43 3.48
N ILE A 73 -5.99 9.26 2.84
CA ILE A 73 -4.76 8.72 2.24
C ILE A 73 -4.30 9.60 1.09
N SER A 74 -5.21 9.99 0.21
CA SER A 74 -4.90 10.87 -0.92
C SER A 74 -4.40 12.23 -0.45
N GLU A 75 -5.02 12.82 0.58
CA GLU A 75 -4.60 14.10 1.14
C GLU A 75 -3.22 13.98 1.81
N ALA A 76 -2.99 12.92 2.59
CA ALA A 76 -1.69 12.66 3.20
C ALA A 76 -0.60 12.45 2.14
N TYR A 77 -0.91 11.71 1.07
CA TYR A 77 0.01 11.47 -0.03
C TYR A 77 0.35 12.76 -0.78
N ASP A 78 -0.65 13.57 -1.14
CA ASP A 78 -0.45 14.85 -1.81
C ASP A 78 0.33 15.83 -0.93
N ALA A 79 0.07 15.86 0.38
CA ALA A 79 0.81 16.68 1.33
C ALA A 79 2.29 16.30 1.41
N ILE A 80 2.62 15.00 1.40
CA ILE A 80 4.01 14.51 1.42
C ILE A 80 4.67 14.77 0.06
N SER A 81 3.95 14.54 -1.04
CA SER A 81 4.47 14.79 -2.39
C SER A 81 4.66 16.28 -2.69
N SER A 82 3.88 17.16 -2.04
CA SER A 82 3.98 18.62 -2.21
C SER A 82 5.04 19.28 -1.31
N ASP A 83 5.60 18.58 -0.32
CA ASP A 83 6.64 19.15 0.57
C ASP A 83 8.02 19.27 -0.11
N ASP A 84 8.15 18.89 -1.40
CA ASP A 84 9.32 19.10 -2.24
C ASP A 84 9.15 20.33 -3.17
N ILE A 85 8.76 21.51 -2.65
CA ILE A 85 8.82 22.82 -3.36
C ILE A 85 9.37 23.94 -2.47
#